data_AF-A0A1X9SM07-F1
#
_entry.id   AF-A0A1X9SM07-F1
#
_cell.length_a   1.000
_cell.length_b   1.000
_cell.length_c   1.000
_cell.angle_alpha   90.00
_cell.angle_beta   90.00
_cell.angle_gamma   90.00
#
_symmetry.space_group_name_H-M   'P 1'
#
loop_
_entity.id
_entity.type
_entity.pdbx_description
1 polymer ?
#
loop_
_entity_poly.entity_id
_entity_poly.type
_entity_poly.pdbx_seq_one_letter_code
_entity_poly.pdbx_strand_id
1 'polypeptide(L)'
;MAEFTQKYQKFFDEFEKAYKEYENKVKERRARGIHDYNVFDVLETREVKHSKFIASLLDPKGLHYQGDLFLNKFIEVCGIDDFGLNTLNSQVYREYKNIDIYITDGNKHIIIENKIWDAKDQYKQIYRYIETIKKENSSLDNDEILVLYLTPNFDKTPSQESLNGFKIKDGFLEKGNDKIPYKHIICNDILKWLNEVKIEIVNLTDLNVIITQYEKAVKNLINGEKMENNLIIEQIKKNYKLCVNIHNEFENAKINLLNELFSKVYETLKETIKTKNTKDWEIEKFHEIKRSNKIFSIKLKGYNEENHDGNYIYYCVEPQNGYNNIFFGLKRSIKVKNRLDNDCFQDIVKESDYYKNKSSNNSDEWNGSGEWWAWYYCNKKFSNADNLILDYLSNDEIISEIVNKICDDLEKLKDVLEKLNKKLIEKYSLAK
;
A
#
# COMPACT_ATOMS: atom_id res chain seq x y z
N MET A 1 -44.02 -13.14 6.86
CA MET A 1 -43.43 -12.09 7.72
C MET A 1 -42.95 -12.69 9.05
N ALA A 2 -43.83 -13.18 9.93
CA ALA A 2 -43.44 -13.72 11.24
C ALA A 2 -42.43 -14.89 11.19
N GLU A 3 -42.61 -15.88 10.32
CA GLU A 3 -41.67 -16.99 10.16
C GLU A 3 -40.29 -16.57 9.63
N PHE A 4 -40.23 -15.50 8.84
CA PHE A 4 -38.97 -14.98 8.30
C PHE A 4 -38.20 -14.28 9.41
N THR A 5 -38.85 -13.38 10.16
CA THR A 5 -38.26 -12.72 11.34
C THR A 5 -37.76 -13.72 12.39
N GLN A 6 -38.50 -14.82 12.60
CA GLN A 6 -38.10 -15.87 13.54
C GLN A 6 -36.81 -16.61 13.10
N LYS A 7 -36.57 -16.77 11.78
CA LYS A 7 -35.33 -17.36 11.25
C LYS A 7 -34.12 -16.43 11.45
N TYR A 8 -34.29 -15.12 11.29
CA TYR A 8 -33.23 -14.15 11.59
C TYR A 8 -32.88 -14.16 13.07
N GLN A 9 -33.89 -14.08 13.95
CA GLN A 9 -33.67 -14.09 15.39
C GLN A 9 -32.89 -15.34 15.81
N LYS A 10 -33.36 -16.51 15.38
CA LYS A 10 -32.69 -17.78 15.66
C LYS A 10 -31.23 -17.80 15.17
N PHE A 11 -30.98 -17.31 13.96
CA PHE A 11 -29.62 -17.23 13.43
C PHE A 11 -28.73 -16.32 14.28
N PHE A 12 -29.20 -15.12 14.65
CA PHE A 12 -28.42 -14.21 15.49
C PHE A 12 -28.16 -14.79 16.88
N ASP A 13 -29.12 -15.48 17.49
CA ASP A 13 -28.95 -16.16 18.78
C ASP A 13 -27.89 -17.29 18.69
N GLU A 14 -27.95 -18.11 17.64
CA GLU A 14 -26.98 -19.19 17.39
C GLU A 14 -25.58 -18.63 17.06
N PHE A 15 -25.53 -17.52 16.31
CA PHE A 15 -24.30 -16.82 15.99
C PHE A 15 -23.65 -16.22 17.23
N GLU A 16 -24.42 -15.54 18.08
CA GLU A 16 -23.94 -14.97 19.35
C GLU A 16 -23.41 -16.07 20.28
N LYS A 17 -24.12 -17.20 20.38
CA LYS A 17 -23.66 -18.36 21.16
C LYS A 17 -22.34 -18.90 20.63
N ALA A 18 -22.21 -19.08 19.31
CA ALA A 18 -20.98 -19.54 18.67
C ALA A 18 -19.82 -18.54 18.89
N TYR A 19 -20.12 -17.24 18.86
CA TYR A 19 -19.15 -16.18 19.12
C TYR A 19 -18.64 -16.22 20.57
N LYS A 20 -19.53 -16.33 21.56
CA LYS A 20 -19.16 -16.48 22.97
C LYS A 20 -18.31 -17.73 23.23
N GLU A 21 -18.63 -18.85 22.58
CA GLU A 21 -17.83 -20.07 22.67
C GLU A 21 -16.43 -19.87 22.07
N TYR A 22 -16.34 -19.18 20.92
CA TYR A 22 -15.06 -18.80 20.33
C TYR A 22 -14.24 -17.92 21.28
N GLU A 23 -14.84 -16.89 21.88
CA GLU A 23 -14.16 -16.02 22.84
C GLU A 23 -13.64 -16.80 24.07
N ASN A 24 -14.42 -17.74 24.59
CA ASN A 24 -13.99 -18.60 25.69
C ASN A 24 -12.80 -19.49 25.28
N LYS A 25 -12.82 -20.07 24.07
CA LYS A 25 -11.68 -20.83 23.53
C LYS A 25 -10.44 -19.96 23.37
N VAL A 26 -10.59 -18.70 22.93
CA VAL A 26 -9.48 -17.74 22.85
C VAL A 26 -8.93 -17.45 24.25
N LYS A 27 -9.79 -17.22 25.25
CA LYS A 27 -9.38 -16.99 26.65
C LYS A 27 -8.62 -18.18 27.23
N GLU A 28 -9.14 -19.39 27.08
CA GLU A 28 -8.47 -20.62 27.55
C GLU A 28 -7.11 -20.83 26.88
N ARG A 29 -7.00 -20.58 25.57
CA ARG A 29 -5.71 -20.65 24.84
C ARG A 29 -4.71 -19.63 25.35
N ARG A 30 -5.15 -18.39 25.56
CA ARG A 30 -4.33 -17.32 26.14
C ARG A 30 -3.82 -17.72 27.52
N ALA A 31 -4.67 -18.26 28.38
CA ALA A 31 -4.28 -18.74 29.71
C ALA A 31 -3.26 -19.91 29.68
N ARG A 32 -3.20 -20.67 28.57
CA ARG A 32 -2.23 -21.77 28.36
C ARG A 32 -0.94 -21.32 27.65
N GLY A 33 -0.68 -20.02 27.54
CA GLY A 33 0.56 -19.48 26.93
C GLY A 33 0.50 -19.26 25.41
N ILE A 34 -0.66 -19.50 24.79
CA ILE A 34 -0.92 -19.10 23.39
C ILE A 34 -1.62 -17.74 23.42
N HIS A 35 -0.86 -16.72 23.82
CA HIS A 35 -1.33 -15.34 23.94
C HIS A 35 -0.50 -14.39 23.07
N ASP A 36 -1.10 -13.24 22.82
CA ASP A 36 -0.57 -12.08 22.10
C ASP A 36 0.46 -11.28 22.91
N TYR A 37 0.64 -11.58 24.20
CA TYR A 37 1.73 -10.98 24.97
C TYR A 37 3.08 -11.43 24.40
N ASN A 38 3.86 -10.44 23.96
CA ASN A 38 5.19 -10.61 23.40
C ASN A 38 6.13 -9.58 24.02
N VAL A 39 7.28 -10.04 24.50
CA VAL A 39 8.26 -9.16 25.16
C VAL A 39 8.78 -8.06 24.22
N PHE A 40 8.88 -8.32 22.92
CA PHE A 40 9.29 -7.34 21.92
C PHE A 40 8.24 -6.27 21.66
N ASP A 41 6.99 -6.45 22.06
CA ASP A 41 5.95 -5.41 21.95
C ASP A 41 5.93 -4.49 23.17
N VAL A 42 6.56 -4.90 24.28
CA VAL A 42 6.61 -4.13 25.53
C VAL A 42 7.91 -3.34 25.66
N LEU A 43 9.05 -3.93 25.27
CA LEU A 43 10.36 -3.40 25.63
C LEU A 43 10.82 -2.17 24.84
N GLU A 44 10.42 -1.97 23.58
CA GLU A 44 11.00 -0.91 22.74
C GLU A 44 10.17 -0.50 21.51
N THR A 45 10.55 0.63 20.88
CA THR A 45 9.97 1.11 19.62
C THR A 45 10.20 0.13 18.48
N ARG A 46 9.22 0.06 17.58
CA ARG A 46 9.04 -1.03 16.61
C ARG A 46 10.20 -1.29 15.65
N GLU A 47 10.90 -0.27 15.14
CA GLU A 47 11.99 -0.45 14.15
C GLU A 47 13.30 -0.86 14.81
N VAL A 48 13.71 -0.09 15.83
CA VAL A 48 14.98 -0.26 16.56
C VAL A 48 15.11 -1.65 17.19
N LYS A 49 13.99 -2.25 17.63
CA LYS A 49 13.98 -3.58 18.27
C LYS A 49 14.41 -4.71 17.33
N HIS A 50 14.05 -4.68 16.04
CA HIS A 50 14.38 -5.77 15.11
C HIS A 50 15.87 -5.76 14.79
N SER A 51 16.42 -4.59 14.45
CA SER A 51 17.84 -4.46 14.16
C SER A 51 18.70 -4.81 15.38
N LYS A 52 18.28 -4.40 16.59
CA LYS A 52 18.94 -4.82 17.84
C LYS A 52 18.98 -6.32 18.03
N PHE A 53 17.81 -6.97 17.93
CA PHE A 53 17.73 -8.40 18.20
C PHE A 53 18.47 -9.22 17.14
N ILE A 54 18.27 -8.89 15.85
CA ILE A 54 18.99 -9.55 14.75
C ILE A 54 20.49 -9.36 14.93
N ALA A 55 20.98 -8.14 15.12
CA ALA A 55 22.41 -7.89 15.32
C ALA A 55 22.97 -8.65 16.53
N SER A 56 22.21 -8.73 17.63
CA SER A 56 22.63 -9.47 18.83
C SER A 56 22.78 -10.98 18.61
N LEU A 57 21.99 -11.57 17.71
CA LEU A 57 22.13 -12.98 17.33
C LEU A 57 23.21 -13.17 16.27
N LEU A 58 23.40 -12.21 15.37
CA LEU A 58 24.41 -12.31 14.32
C LEU A 58 25.84 -12.10 14.83
N ASP A 59 26.05 -11.52 16.02
CA ASP A 59 27.38 -11.26 16.57
C ASP A 59 28.06 -12.55 17.05
N PRO A 60 29.15 -13.03 16.41
CA PRO A 60 29.84 -14.23 16.86
C PRO A 60 30.42 -14.13 18.28
N LYS A 61 30.61 -12.90 18.78
CA LYS A 61 31.11 -12.58 20.13
C LYS A 61 29.97 -12.17 21.08
N GLY A 62 28.72 -12.34 20.64
CA GLY A 62 27.54 -11.99 21.39
C GLY A 62 27.37 -12.83 22.66
N LEU A 63 26.58 -12.30 23.60
CA LEU A 63 26.29 -12.93 24.89
C LEU A 63 25.38 -14.18 24.78
N HIS A 64 25.07 -14.65 23.58
CA HIS A 64 24.44 -15.95 23.36
C HIS A 64 25.47 -17.10 23.39
N TYR A 65 26.77 -16.82 23.30
CA TYR A 65 27.86 -17.80 23.41
C TYR A 65 27.78 -18.97 22.41
N GLN A 66 27.14 -18.77 21.25
CA GLN A 66 27.02 -19.81 20.21
C GLN A 66 28.07 -19.67 19.09
N GLY A 67 29.11 -18.87 19.32
CA GLY A 67 30.08 -18.53 18.28
C GLY A 67 29.38 -17.99 17.04
N ASP A 68 29.84 -18.38 15.86
CA ASP A 68 29.31 -17.94 14.58
C ASP A 68 28.12 -18.75 14.06
N LEU A 69 27.57 -19.70 14.85
CA LEU A 69 26.46 -20.57 14.45
C LEU A 69 25.30 -19.80 13.82
N PHE A 70 24.84 -18.74 14.49
CA PHE A 70 23.69 -17.96 14.05
C PHE A 70 23.99 -17.14 12.79
N LEU A 71 25.18 -16.53 12.70
CA LEU A 71 25.61 -15.80 11.52
C LEU A 71 25.79 -16.73 10.32
N ASN A 72 26.42 -17.89 10.52
CA ASN A 72 26.63 -18.88 9.47
C ASN A 72 25.29 -19.38 8.90
N LYS A 73 24.33 -19.74 9.77
CA LYS A 73 22.97 -20.08 9.32
C LYS A 73 22.25 -18.93 8.62
N PHE A 74 22.53 -17.69 8.98
CA PHE A 74 21.96 -16.53 8.29
C PHE A 74 22.51 -16.39 6.87
N ILE A 75 23.82 -16.57 6.69
CA ILE A 75 24.49 -16.58 5.37
C ILE A 75 23.91 -17.69 4.48
N GLU A 76 23.80 -18.92 5.00
CA GLU A 76 23.24 -20.08 4.29
C GLU A 76 21.80 -19.84 3.84
N VAL A 77 20.92 -19.42 4.77
CA VAL A 77 19.50 -19.20 4.46
C VAL A 77 19.29 -18.02 3.52
N CYS A 78 20.10 -16.97 3.67
CA CYS A 78 20.09 -15.87 2.72
C CYS A 78 20.72 -16.26 1.39
N GLY A 79 21.37 -17.42 1.25
CA GLY A 79 22.03 -17.90 0.03
C GLY A 79 23.06 -16.91 -0.47
N ILE A 80 23.97 -16.50 0.42
CA ILE A 80 25.08 -15.56 0.16
C ILE A 80 26.42 -16.16 0.58
N ASP A 81 26.52 -17.48 0.61
CA ASP A 81 27.70 -18.26 0.97
C ASP A 81 28.91 -17.97 0.07
N ASP A 82 28.63 -17.66 -1.19
CA ASP A 82 29.62 -17.33 -2.22
C ASP A 82 30.27 -15.94 -2.02
N PHE A 83 29.70 -15.09 -1.15
CA PHE A 83 30.29 -13.80 -0.80
C PHE A 83 31.62 -13.94 -0.03
N GLY A 84 31.82 -15.08 0.65
CA GLY A 84 33.09 -15.42 1.28
C GLY A 84 33.40 -14.66 2.58
N LEU A 85 32.38 -14.23 3.33
CA LEU A 85 32.56 -13.63 4.65
C LEU A 85 33.10 -14.67 5.65
N ASN A 86 34.16 -14.34 6.38
CA ASN A 86 34.63 -15.14 7.51
C ASN A 86 33.75 -14.89 8.74
N THR A 87 32.72 -15.72 8.92
CA THR A 87 31.74 -15.60 10.01
C THR A 87 32.38 -15.66 11.38
N LEU A 88 33.37 -16.52 11.60
CA LEU A 88 34.03 -16.69 12.90
C LEU A 88 34.75 -15.43 13.39
N ASN A 89 35.40 -14.69 12.49
CA ASN A 89 36.16 -13.48 12.82
C ASN A 89 35.37 -12.18 12.62
N SER A 90 34.10 -12.29 12.22
CA SER A 90 33.26 -11.14 11.94
C SER A 90 32.97 -10.30 13.19
N GLN A 91 32.78 -9.01 12.97
CA GLN A 91 32.31 -8.03 13.92
C GLN A 91 30.94 -7.52 13.44
N VAL A 92 29.99 -7.40 14.37
CA VAL A 92 28.64 -6.91 14.07
C VAL A 92 28.41 -5.61 14.82
N TYR A 93 28.03 -4.58 14.07
CA TYR A 93 27.77 -3.26 14.59
C TYR A 93 26.33 -2.85 14.31
N ARG A 94 25.78 -2.06 15.22
CA ARG A 94 24.44 -1.46 15.09
C ARG A 94 24.57 0.06 15.03
N GLU A 95 23.77 0.68 14.17
CA GLU A 95 23.78 2.15 13.97
C GLU A 95 25.17 2.69 13.59
N TYR A 96 26.07 1.85 13.07
CA TYR A 96 27.41 2.25 12.66
C TYR A 96 27.30 3.23 11.51
N LYS A 97 27.62 4.50 11.77
CA LYS A 97 27.44 5.59 10.78
C LYS A 97 26.01 5.66 10.24
N ASN A 98 25.02 5.31 11.06
CA ASN A 98 23.60 5.20 10.75
C ASN A 98 23.20 3.99 9.88
N ILE A 99 24.08 3.00 9.69
CA ILE A 99 23.71 1.70 9.09
C ILE A 99 22.99 0.86 10.17
N ASP A 100 21.82 0.30 9.85
CA ASP A 100 21.03 -0.46 10.83
C ASP A 100 21.82 -1.64 11.41
N ILE A 101 22.37 -2.49 10.54
CA ILE A 101 23.29 -3.57 10.91
C ILE A 101 24.45 -3.60 9.90
N TYR A 102 25.66 -3.58 10.42
CA TYR A 102 26.89 -3.66 9.64
C TYR A 102 27.74 -4.84 10.12
N ILE A 103 28.13 -5.72 9.21
CA ILE A 103 28.91 -6.93 9.51
C ILE A 103 30.18 -6.88 8.68
N THR A 104 31.33 -7.14 9.31
CA THR A 104 32.60 -7.21 8.59
C THR A 104 33.61 -8.13 9.26
N ASP A 105 34.41 -8.84 8.47
CA ASP A 105 35.60 -9.57 8.93
C ASP A 105 36.91 -8.79 8.68
N GLY A 106 36.80 -7.53 8.22
CA GLY A 106 37.90 -6.66 7.81
C GLY A 106 38.19 -6.67 6.30
N ASN A 107 37.74 -7.69 5.56
CA ASN A 107 37.87 -7.76 4.11
C ASN A 107 36.52 -7.63 3.40
N LYS A 108 35.50 -8.31 3.93
CA LYS A 108 34.13 -8.32 3.40
C LYS A 108 33.22 -7.48 4.28
N HIS A 109 32.24 -6.84 3.66
CA HIS A 109 31.36 -5.86 4.29
C HIS A 109 29.91 -6.13 3.91
N ILE A 110 29.07 -6.52 4.87
CA ILE A 110 27.63 -6.66 4.68
C ILE A 110 26.93 -5.48 5.35
N ILE A 111 26.10 -4.79 4.57
CA ILE A 111 25.19 -3.75 5.02
C ILE A 111 23.78 -4.32 5.00
N ILE A 112 23.10 -4.35 6.14
CA ILE A 112 21.68 -4.70 6.22
C ILE A 112 20.90 -3.44 6.55
N GLU A 113 20.03 -3.02 5.64
CA GLU A 113 19.04 -1.95 5.88
C GLU A 113 17.68 -2.61 6.16
N ASN A 114 17.11 -2.31 7.32
CA ASN A 114 15.91 -2.95 7.83
C ASN A 114 14.68 -2.04 7.66
N LYS A 115 13.79 -2.41 6.74
CA LYS A 115 12.55 -1.68 6.41
C LYS A 115 11.28 -2.45 6.78
N ILE A 116 11.32 -3.23 7.85
CA ILE A 116 10.20 -4.07 8.30
C ILE A 116 8.92 -3.27 8.67
N TRP A 117 9.00 -1.98 9.06
CA TRP A 117 7.85 -1.22 9.57
C TRP A 117 7.30 -0.12 8.64
N ASP A 118 7.49 -0.27 7.34
CA ASP A 118 7.07 0.73 6.33
C ASP A 118 7.58 2.17 6.60
N ALA A 119 8.77 2.28 7.21
CA ALA A 119 9.45 3.56 7.31
C ALA A 119 9.79 4.08 5.90
N LYS A 120 9.62 5.38 5.67
CA LYS A 120 10.06 6.03 4.43
C LYS A 120 11.57 5.96 4.32
N ASP A 121 12.08 5.77 3.12
CA ASP A 121 13.51 5.83 2.88
C ASP A 121 14.05 7.22 3.18
N GLN A 122 15.26 7.25 3.74
CA GLN A 122 15.99 8.50 3.89
C GLN A 122 16.70 8.87 2.58
N TYR A 123 16.89 10.17 2.38
CA TYR A 123 17.59 10.68 1.21
C TYR A 123 19.02 10.12 1.10
N LYS A 124 19.35 9.53 -0.05
CA LYS A 124 20.64 8.90 -0.38
C LYS A 124 21.09 7.83 0.62
N GLN A 125 20.18 7.16 1.31
CA GLN A 125 20.51 6.28 2.44
C GLN A 125 21.48 5.15 2.06
N ILE A 126 21.09 4.28 1.12
CA ILE A 126 21.95 3.16 0.67
C ILE A 126 23.25 3.68 0.06
N TYR A 127 23.16 4.73 -0.76
CA TYR A 127 24.34 5.36 -1.37
C TYR A 127 25.34 5.84 -0.31
N ARG A 128 24.87 6.54 0.73
CA ARG A 128 25.72 7.05 1.82
C ARG A 128 26.42 5.93 2.57
N TYR A 129 25.76 4.80 2.80
CA TYR A 129 26.38 3.68 3.50
C TYR A 129 27.54 3.09 2.71
N ILE A 130 27.32 2.81 1.43
CA ILE A 130 28.35 2.31 0.51
C ILE A 130 29.56 3.25 0.50
N GLU A 131 29.33 4.55 0.29
CA GLU A 131 30.41 5.53 0.23
C GLU A 131 31.14 5.68 1.57
N THR A 132 30.43 5.53 2.69
CA THR A 132 31.05 5.57 4.02
C THR A 132 32.00 4.40 4.22
N ILE A 133 31.59 3.18 3.86
CA ILE A 133 32.44 1.99 3.97
C ILE A 133 33.64 2.07 3.02
N LYS A 134 33.45 2.49 1.76
CA LYS A 134 34.55 2.72 0.80
C LYS A 134 35.55 3.75 1.30
N LYS A 135 35.06 4.86 1.88
CA LYS A 135 35.94 5.93 2.38
C LYS A 135 36.82 5.46 3.55
N GLU A 136 36.28 4.59 4.41
CA GLU A 136 37.01 4.05 5.55
C GLU A 136 37.96 2.91 5.15
N ASN A 137 37.75 2.31 3.97
CA ASN A 137 38.55 1.20 3.43
C ASN A 137 38.99 1.52 2.00
N SER A 138 40.04 2.33 1.85
CA SER A 138 40.44 2.89 0.55
C SER A 138 40.91 1.88 -0.50
N SER A 139 41.23 0.65 -0.10
CA SER A 139 41.62 -0.45 -0.98
C SER A 139 40.47 -1.42 -1.30
N LEU A 140 39.24 -1.11 -0.85
CA LEU A 140 38.10 -1.99 -0.94
C LEU A 140 37.50 -2.01 -2.34
N ASP A 141 37.35 -3.21 -2.90
CA ASP A 141 36.67 -3.40 -4.17
C ASP A 141 35.14 -3.45 -4.01
N ASN A 142 34.42 -3.12 -5.08
CA ASN A 142 32.95 -3.04 -5.05
C ASN A 142 32.28 -4.38 -4.74
N ASP A 143 32.88 -5.50 -5.14
CA ASP A 143 32.41 -6.87 -4.90
C ASP A 143 32.71 -7.39 -3.49
N GLU A 144 33.40 -6.59 -2.68
CA GLU A 144 33.64 -6.84 -1.26
C GLU A 144 32.57 -6.19 -0.36
N ILE A 145 31.62 -5.47 -0.97
CA ILE A 145 30.45 -4.89 -0.30
C ILE A 145 29.19 -5.62 -0.75
N LEU A 146 28.39 -6.11 0.20
CA LEU A 146 27.08 -6.68 -0.05
C LEU A 146 26.00 -5.87 0.65
N VAL A 147 25.00 -5.44 -0.10
CA VAL A 147 23.82 -4.76 0.45
C VAL A 147 22.65 -5.73 0.55
N LEU A 148 22.19 -5.99 1.77
CA LEU A 148 20.96 -6.69 2.07
C LEU A 148 19.86 -5.68 2.42
N TYR A 149 18.76 -5.71 1.68
CA TYR A 149 17.59 -4.87 1.96
C TYR A 149 16.48 -5.74 2.51
N LEU A 150 16.11 -5.55 3.78
CA LEU A 150 15.16 -6.38 4.50
C LEU A 150 13.79 -5.72 4.59
N THR A 151 12.74 -6.34 4.04
CA THR A 151 11.36 -5.83 4.07
C THR A 151 10.37 -6.92 4.55
N PRO A 152 9.10 -6.56 4.83
CA PRO A 152 8.08 -7.57 5.14
C PRO A 152 7.86 -8.57 4.01
N ASN A 153 7.84 -8.07 2.77
CA ASN A 153 7.58 -8.81 1.54
C ASN A 153 8.27 -8.13 0.34
N PHE A 154 8.12 -8.69 -0.86
CA PHE A 154 8.76 -8.16 -2.08
C PHE A 154 8.09 -6.91 -2.68
N ASP A 155 7.01 -6.40 -2.08
CA ASP A 155 6.24 -5.28 -2.65
C ASP A 155 6.98 -3.94 -2.53
N LYS A 156 8.07 -3.89 -1.76
CA LYS A 156 8.86 -2.68 -1.50
C LYS A 156 10.30 -2.87 -1.94
N THR A 157 10.79 -1.95 -2.76
CA THR A 157 12.21 -1.81 -3.11
C THR A 157 12.74 -0.46 -2.61
N PRO A 158 14.06 -0.28 -2.50
CA PRO A 158 14.63 1.02 -2.21
C PRO A 158 14.20 2.06 -3.24
N SER A 159 13.76 3.22 -2.77
CA SER A 159 13.41 4.37 -3.60
C SER A 159 14.62 4.90 -4.36
N GLN A 160 14.36 5.55 -5.51
CA GLN A 160 15.41 6.20 -6.30
C GLN A 160 16.14 7.30 -5.51
N GLU A 161 15.45 7.96 -4.57
CA GLU A 161 16.06 8.94 -3.67
C GLU A 161 17.10 8.30 -2.74
N SER A 162 16.81 7.09 -2.22
CA SER A 162 17.76 6.31 -1.40
C SER A 162 18.97 5.83 -2.21
N LEU A 163 18.71 5.36 -3.43
CA LEU A 163 19.72 4.78 -4.32
C LEU A 163 20.65 5.83 -4.96
N ASN A 164 20.22 7.08 -5.08
CA ASN A 164 21.03 8.17 -5.64
C ASN A 164 21.66 7.83 -7.02
N GLY A 165 20.84 7.29 -7.93
CA GLY A 165 21.26 6.92 -9.29
C GLY A 165 21.82 5.51 -9.45
N PHE A 166 21.96 4.73 -8.37
CA PHE A 166 22.09 3.27 -8.48
C PHE A 166 20.81 2.66 -9.05
N LYS A 167 20.96 1.67 -9.93
CA LYS A 167 19.86 0.85 -10.44
C LYS A 167 20.02 -0.58 -9.94
N ILE A 168 18.93 -1.17 -9.46
CA ILE A 168 18.91 -2.59 -9.08
C ILE A 168 18.77 -3.41 -10.35
N LYS A 169 19.75 -4.27 -10.64
CA LYS A 169 19.74 -5.15 -11.81
C LYS A 169 20.54 -6.42 -11.55
N ASP A 170 19.95 -7.58 -11.88
CA ASP A 170 20.59 -8.89 -11.85
C ASP A 170 21.35 -9.24 -10.55
N GLY A 171 20.84 -8.80 -9.39
CA GLY A 171 21.50 -9.01 -8.09
C GLY A 171 22.57 -7.98 -7.73
N PHE A 172 22.59 -6.83 -8.40
CA PHE A 172 23.56 -5.75 -8.17
C PHE A 172 22.92 -4.37 -8.12
N LEU A 173 23.60 -3.45 -7.43
CA LEU A 173 23.45 -2.01 -7.59
C LEU A 173 24.45 -1.51 -8.62
N GLU A 174 23.94 -1.01 -9.75
CA GLU A 174 24.76 -0.54 -10.87
C GLU A 174 24.69 0.99 -11.02
N LYS A 175 25.86 1.65 -11.09
CA LYS A 175 25.98 3.08 -11.38
C LYS A 175 27.28 3.38 -12.12
N GLY A 176 27.19 3.63 -13.42
CA GLY A 176 28.38 3.78 -14.26
C GLY A 176 29.17 2.47 -14.30
N ASN A 177 30.43 2.51 -13.84
CA ASN A 177 31.27 1.31 -13.71
C ASN A 177 31.16 0.65 -12.33
N ASP A 178 30.47 1.28 -11.37
CA ASP A 178 30.25 0.67 -10.07
C ASP A 178 29.20 -0.44 -10.17
N LYS A 179 29.54 -1.61 -9.64
CA LYS A 179 28.67 -2.78 -9.56
C LYS A 179 28.84 -3.44 -8.21
N ILE A 180 27.85 -3.31 -7.34
CA ILE A 180 27.91 -3.76 -5.94
C ILE A 180 26.87 -4.85 -5.72
N PRO A 181 27.25 -6.03 -5.19
CA PRO A 181 26.32 -7.10 -4.82
C PRO A 181 25.14 -6.59 -3.98
N TYR A 182 23.93 -7.00 -4.37
CA TYR A 182 22.69 -6.61 -3.72
C TYR A 182 21.71 -7.77 -3.67
N LYS A 183 21.08 -7.92 -2.50
CA LYS A 183 20.02 -8.90 -2.31
C LYS A 183 18.87 -8.31 -1.53
N HIS A 184 17.67 -8.53 -2.05
CA HIS A 184 16.43 -8.25 -1.34
C HIS A 184 16.06 -9.49 -0.53
N ILE A 185 16.02 -9.36 0.79
CA ILE A 185 15.59 -10.41 1.72
C ILE A 185 14.27 -10.00 2.37
N ILE A 186 13.45 -10.97 2.76
CA ILE A 186 12.14 -10.71 3.36
C ILE A 186 12.00 -11.33 4.74
N CYS A 187 10.98 -10.92 5.51
CA CYS A 187 10.70 -11.50 6.82
C CYS A 187 10.55 -13.03 6.79
N ASN A 188 10.10 -13.63 5.68
CA ASN A 188 10.08 -15.09 5.55
C ASN A 188 11.48 -15.72 5.56
N ASP A 189 12.51 -15.04 5.06
CA ASP A 189 13.89 -15.52 5.13
C ASP A 189 14.43 -15.43 6.56
N ILE A 190 14.05 -14.37 7.29
CA ILE A 190 14.28 -14.30 8.75
C ILE A 190 13.58 -15.46 9.46
N LEU A 191 12.31 -15.75 9.16
CA LEU A 191 11.59 -16.87 9.80
C LEU A 191 12.24 -18.23 9.51
N LYS A 192 12.70 -18.46 8.27
CA LYS A 192 13.47 -19.67 7.93
C LYS A 192 14.76 -19.73 8.73
N TRP A 193 15.51 -18.63 8.80
CA TRP A 193 16.74 -18.55 9.59
C TRP A 193 16.51 -18.86 11.07
N LEU A 194 15.46 -18.26 11.67
CA LEU A 194 15.08 -18.54 13.05
C LEU A 194 14.71 -20.01 13.26
N ASN A 195 14.07 -20.66 12.29
CA ASN A 195 13.77 -22.08 12.34
C ASN A 195 15.04 -22.94 12.34
N GLU A 196 15.96 -22.67 11.42
CA GLU A 196 17.23 -23.41 11.32
C GLU A 196 18.07 -23.28 12.59
N VAL A 197 18.21 -22.07 13.15
CA VAL A 197 18.96 -21.90 14.41
C VAL A 197 18.28 -22.61 15.58
N LYS A 198 16.93 -22.61 15.66
CA LYS A 198 16.19 -23.28 16.75
C LYS A 198 16.39 -24.80 16.76
N ILE A 199 16.57 -25.40 15.59
CA ILE A 199 16.90 -26.83 15.46
C ILE A 199 18.24 -27.11 16.13
N GLU A 200 19.25 -26.28 15.87
CA GLU A 200 20.61 -26.42 16.42
C GLU A 200 20.65 -26.19 17.94
N ILE A 201 19.82 -25.28 18.46
CA ILE A 201 19.78 -24.90 19.89
C ILE A 201 18.60 -25.52 20.65
N VAL A 202 18.05 -26.65 20.20
CA VAL A 202 16.84 -27.28 20.79
C VAL A 202 16.94 -27.50 22.31
N ASN A 203 18.15 -27.79 22.80
CA ASN A 203 18.42 -28.04 24.23
C ASN A 203 18.67 -26.77 25.05
N LEU A 204 18.76 -25.58 24.44
CA LEU A 204 19.02 -24.30 25.11
C LEU A 204 17.70 -23.57 25.32
N THR A 205 16.98 -23.93 26.39
CA THR A 205 15.61 -23.45 26.65
C THR A 205 15.49 -21.93 26.63
N ASP A 206 16.39 -21.20 27.29
CA ASP A 206 16.30 -19.74 27.38
C ASP A 206 16.41 -19.05 26.00
N LEU A 207 17.36 -19.50 25.18
CA LEU A 207 17.52 -19.03 23.80
C LEU A 207 16.32 -19.43 22.93
N ASN A 208 15.83 -20.67 23.08
CA ASN A 208 14.67 -21.13 22.33
C ASN A 208 13.40 -20.32 22.64
N VAL A 209 13.20 -19.96 23.91
CA VAL A 209 12.07 -19.14 24.35
C VAL A 209 12.17 -17.73 23.77
N ILE A 210 13.31 -17.04 23.90
CA ILE A 210 13.44 -15.67 23.40
C ILE A 210 13.38 -15.59 21.88
N ILE A 211 13.97 -16.55 21.16
CA ILE A 211 13.89 -16.64 19.70
C ILE A 211 12.45 -16.95 19.28
N THR A 212 11.71 -17.80 20.00
CA THR A 212 10.28 -18.04 19.73
C THR A 212 9.44 -16.78 19.93
N GLN A 213 9.76 -15.95 20.92
CA GLN A 213 9.10 -14.65 21.10
C GLN A 213 9.38 -13.74 19.90
N TYR A 214 10.63 -13.68 19.42
CA TYR A 214 10.96 -12.88 18.24
C TYR A 214 10.29 -13.40 16.97
N GLU A 215 10.27 -14.73 16.78
CA GLU A 215 9.58 -15.41 15.68
C GLU A 215 8.09 -15.02 15.62
N LYS A 216 7.40 -14.98 16.78
CA LYS A 216 6.02 -14.49 16.87
C LYS A 216 5.88 -13.03 16.46
N ALA A 217 6.81 -12.17 16.89
CA ALA A 217 6.79 -10.74 16.51
C ALA A 217 6.93 -10.57 14.99
N VAL A 218 7.81 -11.34 14.35
CA VAL A 218 7.98 -11.35 12.89
C VAL A 218 6.77 -11.95 12.17
N LYS A 219 6.13 -13.01 12.69
CA LYS A 219 4.88 -13.57 12.11
C LYS A 219 3.71 -12.60 12.19
N ASN A 220 3.55 -11.89 13.31
CA ASN A 220 2.49 -10.91 13.50
C ASN A 220 2.60 -9.73 12.53
N LEU A 221 3.83 -9.38 12.13
CA LEU A 221 4.12 -8.39 11.10
C LEU A 221 3.62 -8.77 9.71
N ILE A 222 3.78 -10.04 9.31
CA ILE A 222 3.43 -10.49 7.96
C ILE A 222 1.95 -10.85 7.86
N ASN A 223 1.42 -11.56 8.86
CA ASN A 223 0.12 -12.21 8.75
C ASN A 223 -0.93 -11.63 9.67
N GLY A 224 -0.53 -10.93 10.75
CA GLY A 224 -1.38 -10.56 11.89
C GLY A 224 -2.12 -11.77 12.43
N GLU A 225 -1.70 -12.37 13.55
CA GLU A 225 -2.33 -13.60 14.06
C GLU A 225 -3.88 -13.51 14.08
N LYS A 226 -4.52 -14.11 13.07
CA LYS A 226 -5.97 -14.26 12.98
C LYS A 226 -6.27 -15.72 13.21
N MET A 227 -6.77 -16.03 14.39
CA MET A 227 -7.29 -17.35 14.68
C MET A 227 -8.52 -17.57 13.79
N GLU A 228 -8.45 -18.58 12.93
CA GLU A 228 -9.57 -18.97 12.08
C GLU A 228 -10.78 -19.31 12.95
N ASN A 229 -11.88 -18.55 12.79
CA ASN A 229 -13.06 -18.71 13.61
C ASN A 229 -13.98 -19.80 13.01
N ASN A 230 -13.53 -21.05 13.11
CA ASN A 230 -14.22 -22.20 12.54
C ASN A 230 -15.67 -22.31 13.05
N LEU A 231 -15.96 -21.91 14.29
CA LEU A 231 -17.33 -21.92 14.83
C LEU A 231 -18.25 -20.95 14.10
N ILE A 232 -17.79 -19.73 13.84
CA ILE A 232 -18.56 -18.73 13.08
C ILE A 232 -18.69 -19.12 11.62
N ILE A 233 -17.63 -19.64 11.02
CA ILE A 233 -17.66 -20.16 9.64
C ILE A 233 -18.72 -21.27 9.52
N GLU A 234 -18.80 -22.19 10.47
CA GLU A 234 -19.84 -23.24 10.48
C GLU A 234 -21.26 -22.67 10.63
N GLN A 235 -21.45 -21.60 11.40
CA GLN A 235 -22.75 -20.91 11.46
C GLN A 235 -23.12 -20.27 10.12
N ILE A 236 -22.16 -19.64 9.43
CA ILE A 236 -22.36 -19.07 8.10
C ILE A 236 -22.72 -20.18 7.10
N LYS A 237 -21.99 -21.31 7.09
CA LYS A 237 -22.27 -22.45 6.20
C LYS A 237 -23.68 -23.02 6.41
N LYS A 238 -24.08 -23.24 7.67
CA LYS A 238 -25.43 -23.74 8.02
C LYS A 238 -26.54 -22.79 7.60
N ASN A 239 -26.26 -21.49 7.62
CA ASN A 239 -27.24 -20.43 7.35
C ASN A 239 -26.91 -19.65 6.06
N TYR A 240 -26.26 -20.28 5.09
CA TYR A 240 -25.67 -19.59 3.93
C TYR A 240 -26.69 -18.75 3.15
N LYS A 241 -27.88 -19.29 2.88
CA LYS A 241 -28.96 -18.56 2.18
C LYS A 241 -29.41 -17.31 2.94
N LEU A 242 -29.46 -17.38 4.26
CA LEU A 242 -29.79 -16.23 5.10
C LEU A 242 -28.67 -15.18 5.05
N CYS A 243 -27.42 -15.63 5.10
CA CYS A 243 -26.25 -14.75 4.96
C CYS A 243 -26.21 -14.04 3.60
N VAL A 244 -26.56 -14.73 2.51
CA VAL A 244 -26.69 -14.10 1.18
C VAL A 244 -27.76 -13.01 1.18
N ASN A 245 -28.90 -13.24 1.84
CA ASN A 245 -29.93 -12.21 1.97
C ASN A 245 -29.44 -11.01 2.79
N ILE A 246 -28.78 -11.25 3.93
CA ILE A 246 -28.17 -10.18 4.75
C ILE A 246 -27.15 -9.40 3.93
N HIS A 247 -26.30 -10.07 3.16
CA HIS A 247 -25.33 -9.43 2.29
C HIS A 247 -26.00 -8.56 1.23
N ASN A 248 -27.08 -9.02 0.59
CA ASN A 248 -27.82 -8.21 -0.38
C ASN A 248 -28.44 -6.97 0.26
N GLU A 249 -29.00 -7.08 1.47
CA GLU A 249 -29.52 -5.92 2.22
C GLU A 249 -28.38 -4.96 2.62
N PHE A 250 -27.22 -5.50 2.99
CA PHE A 250 -26.01 -4.72 3.26
C PHE A 250 -25.55 -3.94 2.02
N GLU A 251 -25.51 -4.57 0.84
CA GLU A 251 -25.16 -3.89 -0.42
C GLU A 251 -26.15 -2.79 -0.78
N ASN A 252 -27.45 -3.00 -0.50
CA ASN A 252 -28.45 -1.95 -0.69
C ASN A 252 -28.26 -0.79 0.29
N ALA A 253 -27.99 -1.07 1.57
CA ALA A 253 -27.70 -0.05 2.58
C ALA A 253 -26.44 0.75 2.22
N LYS A 254 -25.37 0.08 1.75
CA LYS A 254 -24.14 0.69 1.24
C LYS A 254 -24.44 1.69 0.13
N ILE A 255 -25.24 1.31 -0.86
CA ILE A 255 -25.61 2.18 -1.97
C ILE A 255 -26.44 3.38 -1.52
N ASN A 256 -27.37 3.18 -0.58
CA ASN A 256 -28.17 4.27 -0.03
C ASN A 256 -27.28 5.30 0.69
N LEU A 257 -26.34 4.84 1.52
CA LEU A 257 -25.40 5.71 2.23
C LEU A 257 -24.50 6.50 1.25
N LEU A 258 -24.02 5.87 0.18
CA LEU A 258 -23.26 6.58 -0.86
C LEU A 258 -24.12 7.62 -1.59
N ASN A 259 -25.37 7.29 -1.91
CA ASN A 259 -26.30 8.25 -2.54
C ASN A 259 -26.58 9.45 -1.62
N GLU A 260 -26.77 9.22 -0.31
CA GLU A 260 -26.94 10.28 0.68
C GLU A 260 -25.70 11.19 0.75
N LEU A 261 -24.50 10.59 0.88
CA LEU A 261 -23.23 11.32 0.90
C LEU A 261 -23.07 12.17 -0.35
N PHE A 262 -23.18 11.58 -1.55
CA PHE A 262 -22.92 12.30 -2.79
C PHE A 262 -24.03 13.29 -3.17
N SER A 263 -25.25 13.10 -2.69
CA SER A 263 -26.31 14.11 -2.79
C SER A 263 -25.94 15.37 -2.01
N LYS A 264 -25.46 15.21 -0.76
CA LYS A 264 -24.97 16.33 0.06
C LYS A 264 -23.72 17.00 -0.55
N VAL A 265 -22.76 16.22 -1.05
CA VAL A 265 -21.59 16.73 -1.78
C VAL A 265 -22.03 17.54 -2.99
N TYR A 266 -22.97 17.02 -3.79
CA TYR A 266 -23.46 17.69 -4.98
C TYR A 266 -24.11 19.05 -4.67
N GLU A 267 -25.02 19.12 -3.69
CA GLU A 267 -25.67 20.40 -3.35
C GLU A 267 -24.65 21.42 -2.79
N THR A 268 -23.75 20.98 -1.91
CA THR A 268 -22.67 21.84 -1.36
C THR A 268 -21.74 22.35 -2.46
N LEU A 269 -21.35 21.46 -3.39
CA LEU A 269 -20.48 21.80 -4.52
C LEU A 269 -21.17 22.78 -5.48
N LYS A 270 -22.46 22.58 -5.76
CA LYS A 270 -23.27 23.46 -6.61
C LYS A 270 -23.40 24.86 -6.01
N GLU A 271 -23.56 24.98 -4.70
CA GLU A 271 -23.53 26.28 -4.00
C GLU A 271 -22.15 26.92 -4.03
N THR A 272 -21.10 26.12 -3.83
CA THR A 272 -19.71 26.57 -3.86
C THR A 272 -19.31 27.11 -5.24
N ILE A 273 -19.66 26.40 -6.31
CA ILE A 273 -19.38 26.83 -7.71
C ILE A 273 -20.14 28.12 -8.05
N LYS A 274 -21.36 28.30 -7.52
CA LYS A 274 -22.12 29.55 -7.70
C LYS A 274 -21.49 30.75 -6.99
N THR A 275 -20.93 30.54 -5.80
CA THR A 275 -20.45 31.62 -4.92
C THR A 275 -18.99 32.00 -5.16
N LYS A 276 -18.10 31.04 -5.46
CA LYS A 276 -16.65 31.28 -5.67
C LYS A 276 -16.29 31.92 -7.02
N ASN A 277 -17.24 32.50 -7.74
CA ASN A 277 -17.01 33.20 -9.01
C ASN A 277 -16.33 32.33 -10.10
N THR A 278 -16.41 31.01 -9.97
CA THR A 278 -16.06 30.00 -10.99
C THR A 278 -17.13 30.01 -12.09
N LYS A 279 -17.35 31.18 -12.70
CA LYS A 279 -18.37 31.41 -13.74
C LYS A 279 -18.16 30.54 -14.97
N ASP A 280 -16.99 29.94 -15.12
CA ASP A 280 -16.62 29.11 -16.25
C ASP A 280 -17.13 27.68 -16.14
N TRP A 281 -17.62 27.23 -14.98
CA TRP A 281 -18.03 25.85 -14.76
C TRP A 281 -19.55 25.69 -14.71
N GLU A 282 -20.02 24.54 -15.18
CA GLU A 282 -21.39 24.06 -15.14
C GLU A 282 -21.40 22.64 -14.55
N ILE A 283 -22.15 22.45 -13.47
CA ILE A 283 -22.36 21.14 -12.87
C ILE A 283 -23.61 20.50 -13.46
N GLU A 284 -23.47 19.27 -13.96
CA GLU A 284 -24.55 18.48 -14.49
C GLU A 284 -25.33 17.79 -13.36
N LYS A 285 -26.54 17.33 -13.68
CA LYS A 285 -27.48 16.77 -12.70
C LYS A 285 -26.86 15.59 -11.91
N PHE A 286 -27.17 15.53 -10.62
CA PHE A 286 -26.94 14.36 -9.79
C PHE A 286 -27.75 13.14 -10.26
N HIS A 287 -27.10 11.99 -10.31
CA HIS A 287 -27.68 10.70 -10.62
C HIS A 287 -27.39 9.72 -9.48
N GLU A 288 -28.43 9.06 -9.00
CA GLU A 288 -28.29 7.97 -8.05
C GLU A 288 -27.46 6.83 -8.66
N ILE A 289 -26.63 6.23 -7.82
CA ILE A 289 -25.91 5.00 -8.07
C ILE A 289 -26.91 3.89 -8.50
N LYS A 290 -26.51 3.03 -9.46
CA LYS A 290 -27.33 2.06 -10.23
C LYS A 290 -28.24 2.64 -11.32
N ARG A 291 -28.57 3.94 -11.31
CA ARG A 291 -29.38 4.56 -12.40
C ARG A 291 -28.54 5.10 -13.55
N SER A 292 -27.28 5.37 -13.29
CA SER A 292 -26.32 5.89 -14.24
C SER A 292 -24.93 5.36 -13.89
N ASN A 293 -24.06 5.30 -14.89
CA ASN A 293 -22.65 5.05 -14.66
C ASN A 293 -21.96 6.27 -14.04
N LYS A 294 -22.58 7.45 -14.00
CA LYS A 294 -22.01 8.65 -13.37
C LYS A 294 -22.83 9.07 -12.18
N ILE A 295 -22.20 9.62 -11.15
CA ILE A 295 -22.88 10.29 -10.03
C ILE A 295 -23.19 11.73 -10.45
N PHE A 296 -22.18 12.49 -10.86
CA PHE A 296 -22.33 13.80 -11.50
C PHE A 296 -21.08 14.15 -12.31
N SER A 297 -21.19 15.18 -13.13
CA SER A 297 -20.11 15.71 -13.95
C SER A 297 -20.06 17.24 -13.90
N ILE A 298 -18.89 17.80 -14.15
CA ILE A 298 -18.64 19.24 -14.14
C ILE A 298 -17.87 19.58 -15.40
N LYS A 299 -18.37 20.53 -16.18
CA LYS A 299 -17.83 20.91 -17.49
C LYS A 299 -17.61 22.41 -17.57
N LEU A 300 -16.75 22.83 -18.49
CA LEU A 300 -16.60 24.23 -18.84
C LEU A 300 -17.81 24.70 -19.66
N LYS A 301 -18.32 25.89 -19.37
CA LYS A 301 -19.44 26.49 -20.10
C LYS A 301 -19.12 26.60 -21.58
N GLY A 302 -20.11 26.31 -22.42
CA GLY A 302 -19.95 26.25 -23.86
C GLY A 302 -19.58 24.86 -24.37
N TYR A 303 -18.93 24.02 -23.56
CA TYR A 303 -18.59 22.65 -23.94
C TYR A 303 -19.70 21.67 -23.56
N ASN A 304 -20.63 21.43 -24.48
CA ASN A 304 -21.79 20.55 -24.26
C ASN A 304 -22.14 19.72 -25.50
N GLU A 305 -23.22 18.93 -25.41
CA GLU A 305 -23.64 18.06 -26.51
C GLU A 305 -24.05 18.81 -27.77
N GLU A 306 -24.74 19.94 -27.62
CA GLU A 306 -25.30 20.73 -28.72
C GLU A 306 -24.21 21.49 -29.49
N ASN A 307 -23.24 22.06 -28.78
CA ASN A 307 -22.23 22.95 -29.37
C ASN A 307 -21.08 22.22 -30.06
N HIS A 308 -20.83 20.94 -29.73
CA HIS A 308 -19.66 20.20 -30.20
C HIS A 308 -19.97 18.77 -30.67
N ASP A 309 -21.18 18.51 -31.14
CA ASP A 309 -21.62 17.18 -31.62
C ASP A 309 -21.36 16.07 -30.58
N GLY A 310 -21.49 16.39 -29.29
CA GLY A 310 -21.18 15.46 -28.20
C GLY A 310 -19.69 15.14 -27.99
N ASN A 311 -18.75 15.90 -28.58
CA ASN A 311 -17.31 15.74 -28.36
C ASN A 311 -16.76 16.79 -27.39
N TYR A 312 -16.70 16.43 -26.12
CA TYR A 312 -16.07 17.25 -25.07
C TYR A 312 -15.58 16.36 -23.92
N ILE A 313 -14.77 16.95 -23.07
CA ILE A 313 -14.14 16.36 -21.89
C ILE A 313 -14.60 17.17 -20.68
N TYR A 314 -14.92 16.45 -19.61
CA TYR A 314 -15.48 17.00 -18.39
C TYR A 314 -14.87 16.28 -17.18
N TYR A 315 -14.93 16.92 -16.01
CA TYR A 315 -14.64 16.28 -14.74
C TYR A 315 -15.83 15.40 -14.35
N CYS A 316 -15.57 14.19 -13.88
CA CYS A 316 -16.57 13.15 -13.64
C CYS A 316 -16.33 12.50 -12.29
N VAL A 317 -17.43 12.26 -11.56
CA VAL A 317 -17.46 11.39 -10.39
C VAL A 317 -18.30 10.18 -10.73
N GLU A 318 -17.72 8.99 -10.64
CA GLU A 318 -18.36 7.76 -11.11
C GLU A 318 -17.93 6.54 -10.28
N PRO A 319 -18.86 5.65 -9.93
CA PRO A 319 -18.51 4.39 -9.31
C PRO A 319 -17.84 3.41 -10.27
N GLN A 320 -16.93 2.60 -9.75
CA GLN A 320 -16.25 1.52 -10.44
C GLN A 320 -16.28 0.24 -9.61
N ASN A 321 -15.95 -0.90 -10.25
CA ASN A 321 -15.85 -2.21 -9.60
C ASN A 321 -17.08 -2.57 -8.76
N GLY A 322 -18.28 -2.36 -9.31
CA GLY A 322 -19.53 -2.61 -8.58
C GLY A 322 -19.72 -1.67 -7.39
N TYR A 323 -19.40 -0.38 -7.54
CA TYR A 323 -19.55 0.67 -6.51
C TYR A 323 -18.60 0.55 -5.31
N ASN A 324 -17.64 -0.38 -5.36
CA ASN A 324 -16.61 -0.50 -4.33
C ASN A 324 -15.59 0.61 -4.39
N ASN A 325 -15.37 1.16 -5.59
CA ASN A 325 -14.47 2.27 -5.79
C ASN A 325 -15.22 3.47 -6.35
N ILE A 326 -14.85 4.68 -5.93
CA ILE A 326 -15.35 5.93 -6.52
C ILE A 326 -14.20 6.65 -7.22
N PHE A 327 -14.40 6.91 -8.51
CA PHE A 327 -13.41 7.55 -9.36
C PHE A 327 -13.77 9.02 -9.54
N PHE A 328 -12.73 9.85 -9.54
CA PHE A 328 -12.79 11.28 -9.75
C PHE A 328 -11.78 11.62 -10.84
N GLY A 329 -12.16 12.35 -11.89
CA GLY A 329 -11.19 12.73 -12.91
C GLY A 329 -11.82 13.13 -14.23
N LEU A 330 -11.02 13.15 -15.30
CA LEU A 330 -11.45 13.64 -16.60
C LEU A 330 -11.96 12.49 -17.49
N LYS A 331 -13.20 12.63 -17.94
CA LYS A 331 -13.86 11.67 -18.84
C LYS A 331 -14.28 12.37 -20.13
N ARG A 332 -14.13 11.65 -21.26
CA ARG A 332 -14.58 12.12 -22.58
C ARG A 332 -16.01 11.64 -22.84
N SER A 333 -16.79 12.46 -23.54
CA SER A 333 -18.12 12.05 -24.02
C SER A 333 -18.04 11.02 -25.16
N ILE A 334 -18.90 10.00 -25.12
CA ILE A 334 -18.76 8.74 -25.88
C ILE A 334 -19.51 8.73 -27.22
N LYS A 335 -20.34 9.75 -27.51
CA LYS A 335 -21.22 9.75 -28.69
C LYS A 335 -20.50 9.59 -30.05
N VAL A 336 -19.20 9.85 -30.14
CA VAL A 336 -18.42 9.69 -31.40
C VAL A 336 -17.09 8.95 -31.22
N LYS A 337 -17.07 7.90 -30.38
CA LYS A 337 -15.88 7.09 -30.01
C LYS A 337 -15.05 6.58 -31.20
N ASN A 338 -15.65 6.36 -32.37
CA ASN A 338 -15.05 5.62 -33.49
C ASN A 338 -14.09 6.42 -34.40
N ARG A 339 -13.62 7.63 -34.03
CA ARG A 339 -12.84 8.48 -34.96
C ARG A 339 -11.48 9.02 -34.48
N LEU A 340 -11.11 8.91 -33.20
CA LEU A 340 -9.87 9.52 -32.68
C LEU A 340 -9.21 8.68 -31.56
N ASP A 341 -7.92 8.38 -31.73
CA ASP A 341 -7.06 7.69 -30.76
C ASP A 341 -6.59 8.64 -29.63
N ASN A 342 -6.42 8.12 -28.42
CA ASN A 342 -5.99 8.85 -27.22
C ASN A 342 -4.56 9.39 -27.35
N ASP A 343 -3.74 8.79 -28.22
CA ASP A 343 -2.35 9.18 -28.44
C ASP A 343 -2.16 10.64 -28.88
N CYS A 344 -3.18 11.24 -29.51
CA CYS A 344 -3.07 12.63 -29.96
C CYS A 344 -3.24 13.68 -28.85
N PHE A 345 -3.38 13.30 -27.59
CA PHE A 345 -3.49 14.24 -26.44
C PHE A 345 -2.37 14.06 -25.40
N GLN A 346 -1.44 13.13 -25.62
CA GLN A 346 -0.38 12.81 -24.65
C GLN A 346 0.55 13.99 -24.36
N ASP A 347 0.75 14.90 -25.31
CA ASP A 347 1.54 16.13 -25.16
C ASP A 347 0.94 17.07 -24.09
N ILE A 348 -0.36 17.34 -24.16
CA ILE A 348 -1.05 18.22 -23.20
C ILE A 348 -1.05 17.60 -21.80
N VAL A 349 -1.27 16.29 -21.71
CA VAL A 349 -1.27 15.59 -20.43
C VAL A 349 0.14 15.56 -19.82
N LYS A 350 1.18 15.27 -20.61
CA LYS A 350 2.59 15.21 -20.15
C LYS A 350 3.11 16.55 -19.62
N GLU A 351 2.63 17.66 -20.16
CA GLU A 351 3.01 19.00 -19.70
C GLU A 351 2.32 19.42 -18.40
N SER A 352 1.19 18.78 -18.04
CA SER A 352 0.46 19.09 -16.82
C SER A 352 1.20 18.55 -15.58
N ASP A 353 1.10 19.26 -14.45
CA ASP A 353 1.68 18.80 -13.17
C ASP A 353 1.06 17.49 -12.67
N TYR A 354 -0.10 17.09 -13.22
CA TYR A 354 -0.74 15.81 -12.95
C TYR A 354 0.01 14.61 -13.54
N TYR A 355 0.76 14.77 -14.64
CA TYR A 355 1.64 13.71 -15.16
C TYR A 355 2.95 13.60 -14.37
N LYS A 356 3.39 14.67 -13.70
CA LYS A 356 4.67 14.68 -12.94
C LYS A 356 4.58 13.96 -11.59
N ASN A 357 3.39 13.71 -11.05
CA ASN A 357 3.17 12.87 -9.87
C ASN A 357 3.42 11.36 -10.11
N LYS A 358 3.99 11.00 -11.25
CA LYS A 358 4.30 9.62 -11.65
C LYS A 358 5.57 9.04 -11.01
N SER A 359 6.32 9.82 -10.21
CA SER A 359 7.63 9.39 -9.68
C SER A 359 7.64 8.95 -8.20
N SER A 360 6.50 8.90 -7.52
CA SER A 360 6.41 8.19 -6.24
C SER A 360 5.75 6.83 -6.50
N ASN A 361 6.40 5.74 -6.10
CA ASN A 361 5.92 4.34 -6.17
C ASN A 361 4.68 4.07 -5.28
N ASN A 362 3.69 4.96 -5.31
CA ASN A 362 2.36 4.75 -4.79
C ASN A 362 1.43 4.53 -5.98
N SER A 363 0.57 3.52 -5.86
CA SER A 363 -0.39 3.00 -6.84
C SER A 363 -1.44 4.01 -7.36
N ASP A 364 -1.01 5.13 -7.94
CA ASP A 364 -1.83 6.11 -8.66
C ASP A 364 -1.55 5.99 -10.18
N GLU A 365 -1.62 4.77 -10.72
CA GLU A 365 -1.38 4.52 -12.13
C GLU A 365 -2.52 5.08 -13.02
N TRP A 366 -2.15 5.95 -13.95
CA TRP A 366 -2.97 6.32 -15.11
C TRP A 366 -3.03 5.13 -16.09
N ASN A 367 -3.96 4.23 -15.86
CA ASN A 367 -4.26 3.10 -16.74
C ASN A 367 -5.33 3.54 -17.74
N GLY A 368 -4.88 4.12 -18.87
CA GLY A 368 -5.76 4.41 -20.00
C GLY A 368 -6.20 3.11 -20.66
N SER A 369 -7.36 2.58 -20.27
CA SER A 369 -8.10 1.63 -21.09
C SER A 369 -9.56 2.07 -21.22
N GLY A 370 -10.03 2.28 -22.45
CA GLY A 370 -11.43 2.58 -22.75
C GLY A 370 -11.86 4.05 -22.57
N GLU A 371 -12.94 4.27 -21.81
CA GLU A 371 -13.74 5.52 -21.79
C GLU A 371 -13.18 6.64 -20.90
N TRP A 372 -12.19 6.31 -20.08
CA TRP A 372 -11.47 7.22 -19.22
C TRP A 372 -10.22 7.70 -19.96
N TRP A 373 -10.28 8.93 -20.47
CA TRP A 373 -9.17 9.57 -21.19
C TRP A 373 -8.00 9.92 -20.27
N ALA A 374 -8.32 10.21 -19.01
CA ALA A 374 -7.42 10.69 -17.99
C ALA A 374 -8.09 10.49 -16.62
N TRP A 375 -7.87 9.35 -15.98
CA TRP A 375 -8.25 9.19 -14.56
C TRP A 375 -7.06 9.55 -13.66
N TYR A 376 -7.32 10.09 -12.49
CA TYR A 376 -6.36 10.12 -11.39
C TYR A 376 -7.08 9.52 -10.19
N TYR A 377 -6.41 8.67 -9.41
CA TYR A 377 -6.93 8.32 -8.09
C TYR A 377 -6.84 9.58 -7.27
N CYS A 378 -7.98 10.24 -7.05
CA CYS A 378 -8.04 11.40 -6.18
C CYS A 378 -7.70 10.97 -4.75
N ASN A 379 -6.41 10.87 -4.44
CA ASN A 379 -5.87 10.42 -3.16
C ASN A 379 -6.32 8.98 -2.79
N LYS A 380 -5.45 8.13 -2.27
CA LYS A 380 -5.86 6.80 -1.74
C LYS A 380 -7.02 6.89 -0.73
N LYS A 381 -7.21 8.07 -0.10
CA LYS A 381 -8.27 8.35 0.86
C LYS A 381 -9.70 8.25 0.29
N PHE A 382 -9.98 8.74 -0.92
CA PHE A 382 -11.35 8.85 -1.45
C PHE A 382 -11.73 7.75 -2.46
N SER A 383 -10.85 6.78 -2.68
CA SER A 383 -11.08 5.75 -3.70
C SER A 383 -11.94 4.59 -3.21
N ASN A 384 -11.97 4.31 -1.91
CA ASN A 384 -12.69 3.16 -1.33
C ASN A 384 -14.05 3.60 -0.74
N ALA A 385 -15.13 2.95 -1.18
CA ALA A 385 -16.49 3.28 -0.76
C ALA A 385 -16.76 3.03 0.73
N ASP A 386 -16.21 1.98 1.33
CA ASP A 386 -16.47 1.66 2.73
C ASP A 386 -15.80 2.68 3.66
N ASN A 387 -14.57 3.11 3.34
CA ASN A 387 -13.91 4.20 4.07
C ASN A 387 -14.70 5.51 4.00
N LEU A 388 -15.19 5.88 2.80
CA LEU A 388 -16.01 7.07 2.62
C LEU A 388 -17.29 7.03 3.48
N ILE A 389 -17.95 5.88 3.53
CA ILE A 389 -19.16 5.68 4.34
C ILE A 389 -18.82 5.76 5.83
N LEU A 390 -17.74 5.13 6.29
CA LEU A 390 -17.33 5.16 7.69
C LEU A 390 -16.96 6.58 8.14
N ASP A 391 -16.25 7.34 7.31
CA ASP A 391 -15.93 8.74 7.58
C ASP A 391 -17.21 9.57 7.67
N TYR A 392 -18.13 9.40 6.71
CA TYR A 392 -19.43 10.08 6.68
C TYR A 392 -20.31 9.78 7.91
N LEU A 393 -20.33 8.52 8.36
CA LEU A 393 -21.07 8.14 9.56
C LEU A 393 -20.42 8.64 10.85
N SER A 394 -19.11 8.89 10.83
CA SER A 394 -18.36 9.37 11.99
C SER A 394 -18.48 10.88 12.17
N ASN A 395 -18.44 11.65 11.08
CA ASN A 395 -18.74 13.09 11.06
C ASN A 395 -19.04 13.59 9.64
N ASP A 396 -19.68 14.77 9.55
CA ASP A 396 -20.01 15.40 8.25
C ASP A 396 -18.81 16.17 7.63
N GLU A 397 -17.62 16.19 8.23
CA GLU A 397 -16.47 16.96 7.70
C GLU A 397 -16.01 16.44 6.33
N ILE A 398 -16.19 15.14 6.08
CA ILE A 398 -15.84 14.48 4.81
C ILE A 398 -16.50 15.14 3.60
N ILE A 399 -17.70 15.72 3.75
CA ILE A 399 -18.39 16.42 2.66
C ILE A 399 -17.57 17.64 2.24
N SER A 400 -17.13 18.44 3.21
CA SER A 400 -16.32 19.63 2.94
C SER A 400 -14.95 19.26 2.38
N GLU A 401 -14.35 18.18 2.85
CA GLU A 401 -13.09 17.68 2.30
C GLU A 401 -13.21 17.30 0.82
N ILE A 402 -14.24 16.51 0.46
CA ILE A 402 -14.49 16.10 -0.93
C ILE A 402 -14.77 17.34 -1.79
N VAL A 403 -15.62 18.26 -1.33
CA VAL A 403 -15.95 19.49 -2.07
C VAL A 403 -14.71 20.34 -2.32
N ASN A 404 -13.92 20.62 -1.29
CA ASN A 404 -12.69 21.40 -1.42
C ASN A 404 -11.72 20.72 -2.38
N LYS A 405 -11.59 19.40 -2.29
CA LYS A 405 -10.72 18.65 -3.19
C LYS A 405 -11.16 18.73 -4.66
N ILE A 406 -12.46 18.61 -4.92
CA ILE A 406 -13.00 18.78 -6.27
C ILE A 406 -12.76 20.22 -6.75
N CYS A 407 -12.99 21.24 -5.93
CA CYS A 407 -12.71 22.63 -6.29
C CYS A 407 -11.23 22.85 -6.65
N ASP A 408 -10.31 22.34 -5.82
CA ASP A 408 -8.87 22.43 -6.09
C ASP A 408 -8.50 21.74 -7.40
N ASP A 409 -9.11 20.60 -7.70
CA ASP A 409 -8.90 19.90 -8.97
C ASP A 409 -9.43 20.71 -10.15
N LEU A 410 -10.62 21.30 -10.05
CA LEU A 410 -11.18 22.15 -11.11
C LEU A 410 -10.29 23.36 -11.39
N GLU A 411 -9.79 24.04 -10.36
CA GLU A 411 -8.89 25.19 -10.51
C GLU A 411 -7.60 24.80 -11.25
N LYS A 412 -6.99 23.68 -10.88
CA LYS A 412 -5.74 23.20 -11.50
C LYS A 412 -5.94 22.65 -12.91
N LEU A 413 -7.10 22.06 -13.18
CA LEU A 413 -7.40 21.40 -14.46
C LEU A 413 -7.99 22.34 -15.50
N LYS A 414 -8.36 23.58 -15.16
CA LYS A 414 -9.03 24.51 -16.07
C LYS A 414 -8.29 24.67 -17.40
N ASP A 415 -7.04 25.12 -17.37
CA ASP A 415 -6.23 25.37 -18.58
C ASP A 415 -5.99 24.08 -19.39
N VAL A 416 -5.82 22.95 -18.68
CA VAL A 416 -5.66 21.63 -19.30
C VAL A 416 -6.94 21.25 -20.04
N LEU A 417 -8.10 21.41 -19.41
CA LEU A 417 -9.40 21.06 -19.97
C LEU A 417 -9.77 21.95 -21.16
N GLU A 418 -9.43 23.24 -21.13
CA GLU A 418 -9.57 24.16 -22.27
C GLU A 418 -8.72 23.71 -23.46
N LYS A 419 -7.42 23.44 -23.23
CA LYS A 419 -6.51 22.94 -24.28
C LYS A 419 -6.98 21.60 -24.86
N LEU A 420 -7.38 20.67 -24.00
CA LEU A 420 -7.85 19.35 -24.40
C LEU A 420 -9.12 19.44 -25.25
N ASN A 421 -10.11 20.22 -24.80
CA ASN A 421 -11.36 20.38 -25.55
C ASN A 421 -11.14 21.09 -26.89
N LYS A 422 -10.30 22.14 -26.94
CA LYS A 422 -9.94 22.80 -28.19
C LYS A 422 -9.29 21.83 -29.19
N LYS A 423 -8.29 21.06 -28.74
CA LYS A 423 -7.61 20.07 -29.58
C LYS A 423 -8.55 18.96 -30.04
N LEU A 424 -9.48 18.54 -29.18
CA LEU A 424 -10.49 17.53 -29.52
C LEU A 424 -11.40 18.01 -30.66
N ILE A 425 -11.84 19.28 -30.60
CA ILE A 425 -12.67 19.89 -31.65
C ILE A 425 -11.88 20.00 -32.95
N GLU A 426 -10.64 20.51 -32.92
CA GLU A 426 -9.79 20.63 -34.11
C GLU A 426 -9.58 19.28 -34.82
N LYS A 427 -9.27 18.23 -34.04
CA LYS A 427 -9.09 16.87 -34.57
C LYS A 427 -10.37 16.29 -35.14
N TYR A 428 -11.52 16.56 -34.51
CA TYR A 428 -12.81 16.09 -35.00
C TYR A 428 -13.21 16.77 -36.32
N SER A 429 -12.94 18.08 -36.45
CA SER A 429 -13.15 18.82 -37.70
C SER A 429 -12.27 18.30 -38.86
N LEU A 430 -11.06 17.83 -38.59
CA LEU A 430 -10.16 17.22 -39.59
C LEU A 430 -10.55 15.80 -40.01
N ALA A 431 -11.36 15.11 -39.19
CA ALA A 431 -11.79 13.72 -39.42
C ALA A 431 -13.21 13.61 -40.02
N LYS A 432 -13.89 14.74 -40.24
CA LYS A 432 -15.09 14.86 -41.09
C LYS A 432 -14.64 15.20 -42.50
#